data_AF-A0A2J8WK60-F1
#
_entry.id   AF-A0A2J8WK60-F1
#
_cell.length_a   1.000
_cell.length_b   1.000
_cell.length_c   1.000
_cell.angle_alpha   90.00
_cell.angle_beta   90.00
_cell.angle_gamma   90.00
#
_symmetry.space_group_name_H-M   'P 1'
#
loop_
_entity.id
_entity.type
_entity.pdbx_description
1 polymer ?
#
loop_
_entity_poly.entity_id
_entity_poly.type
_entity_poly.pdbx_seq_one_letter_code
_entity_poly.pdbx_strand_id
1 'polypeptide(L)'
;ELQLHAIATLSSVAPLLIEEYMSCQGNARVLAFLEWCESEDPFFSHGNSFHGTGGRGNKFAQMRYSLRLLRAMVYLEDETVNKDLCEKGTIQQMIGIFKNIISKPNEKEEAIVLEIQSDILLILSGLCENHIQRKEIFGTEGVDIVLHVMKTDPRKLQSGLGYNVLLFSTLDSIWCCILGCYPSEDYFLEKEGIFLLLDLLALNQKKFCNLILGIMVEFCDNPKTAAHVNAWQGKKDQTAASLLIKLWRKEEKELGVKRDKNRKIIDFENLPGLSAEDFVTLCIIHRYLDFKIGEIWNEIYEEIKLEKLRPVTTDKKALEAIITASENIGKMVASLQSEIIESQARQDVQNEQKVYAKIQATHKQRELANKSWENFLARTSNAKTLKKAKRLQEKAIEASRHHKRPQNAIFHQTDIKGLNTTVPSGGVVTVESTPARLVGGPLADTDIALKKLPIRGGALQRVKAVKIVDTPKKSIPT
;
A
#
# COMPACT_ATOMS: atom_id res chain seq x y z
N GLU A 1 28.84 -0.25 17.80
CA GLU A 1 27.48 -0.85 17.86
C GLU A 1 26.46 0.05 18.56
N LEU A 2 26.76 0.62 19.73
CA LEU A 2 25.89 1.61 20.40
C LEU A 2 25.45 2.75 19.48
N GLN A 3 26.34 3.25 18.62
CA GLN A 3 26.01 4.26 17.61
C GLN A 3 24.84 3.84 16.69
N LEU A 4 24.78 2.57 16.27
CA LEU A 4 23.75 2.05 15.37
C LEU A 4 22.39 1.94 16.08
N HIS A 5 22.41 1.51 17.35
CA HIS A 5 21.20 1.53 18.19
C HIS A 5 20.70 2.95 18.45
N ALA A 6 21.61 3.90 18.71
CA ALA A 6 21.26 5.29 18.93
C ALA A 6 20.59 5.90 17.69
N ILE A 7 21.21 5.77 16.51
CA ILE A 7 20.67 6.37 15.27
C ILE A 7 19.37 5.67 14.80
N ALA A 8 19.26 4.36 15.00
CA ALA A 8 18.03 3.63 14.74
C ALA A 8 16.88 4.09 15.65
N THR A 9 17.19 4.38 16.92
CA THR A 9 16.21 4.92 17.88
C THR A 9 15.83 6.35 17.52
N LEU A 10 16.81 7.18 17.15
CA LEU A 10 16.58 8.55 16.69
C LEU A 10 15.66 8.58 15.46
N SER A 11 15.77 7.62 14.54
CA SER A 11 14.88 7.53 13.36
C SER A 11 13.39 7.42 13.72
N SER A 12 13.06 6.95 14.94
CA SER A 12 11.68 6.85 15.42
C SER A 12 11.29 7.95 16.39
N VAL A 13 12.26 8.55 17.11
CA VAL A 13 12.01 9.54 18.16
C VAL A 13 12.16 10.97 17.66
N ALA A 14 13.15 11.25 16.80
CA ALA A 14 13.40 12.60 16.29
C ALA A 14 12.19 13.22 15.56
N PRO A 15 11.40 12.46 14.76
CA PRO A 15 10.18 13.01 14.15
C PRO A 15 9.11 13.48 15.14
N LEU A 16 9.18 13.03 16.39
CA LEU A 16 8.27 13.43 17.47
C LEU A 16 8.82 14.59 18.32
N LEU A 17 10.10 14.96 18.13
CA LEU A 17 10.86 15.92 18.93
C LEU A 17 11.64 16.87 18.01
N ILE A 18 10.93 17.53 17.09
CA ILE A 18 11.53 18.34 16.02
C ILE A 18 12.33 19.52 16.61
N GLU A 19 11.79 20.20 17.63
CA GLU A 19 12.45 21.35 18.28
C GLU A 19 13.78 20.94 18.94
N GLU A 20 13.77 19.84 19.70
CA GLU A 20 14.97 19.30 20.35
C GLU A 20 15.99 18.81 19.32
N TYR A 21 15.52 18.14 18.26
CA TYR A 21 16.39 17.70 17.16
C TYR A 21 17.08 18.88 16.47
N MET A 22 16.34 19.94 16.15
CA MET A 22 16.88 21.13 15.49
C MET A 22 17.80 21.94 16.41
N SER A 23 17.45 22.12 17.70
CA SER A 23 18.32 22.78 18.68
C SER A 23 19.65 22.03 18.90
N CYS A 24 19.65 20.70 18.71
CA CYS A 24 20.87 19.88 18.74
C CYS A 24 21.65 19.88 17.41
N GLN A 25 21.27 20.69 16.42
CA GLN A 25 21.84 20.70 15.07
C GLN A 25 21.78 19.32 14.40
N GLY A 26 20.65 18.61 14.56
CA GLY A 26 20.47 17.23 14.10
C GLY A 26 20.87 17.02 12.63
N ASN A 27 20.36 17.86 11.72
CA ASN A 27 20.68 17.80 10.30
C ASN A 27 22.19 17.86 10.04
N ALA A 28 22.87 18.89 10.57
CA ALA A 28 24.31 19.07 10.38
C ALA A 28 25.11 17.86 10.89
N ARG A 29 24.73 17.30 12.05
CA ARG A 29 25.41 16.13 12.63
C ARG A 29 25.22 14.87 11.81
N VAL A 30 24.01 14.65 11.26
CA VAL A 30 23.72 13.48 10.43
C VAL A 30 24.46 13.59 9.08
N LEU A 31 24.48 14.76 8.46
CA LEU A 31 25.20 15.01 7.20
C LEU A 31 26.72 14.85 7.37
N ALA A 32 27.29 15.37 8.46
CA ALA A 32 28.71 15.16 8.78
C ALA A 32 29.04 13.68 9.05
N PHE A 33 28.12 12.95 9.68
CA PHE A 33 28.30 11.51 9.88
C PHE A 33 28.21 10.72 8.57
N LEU A 34 27.39 11.17 7.61
CA LEU A 34 27.36 10.62 6.25
C LEU A 34 28.65 10.91 5.47
N GLU A 35 29.20 12.11 5.59
CA GLU A 35 30.50 12.46 4.99
C GLU A 35 31.62 11.53 5.52
N TRP A 36 31.63 11.25 6.84
CA TRP A 36 32.54 10.24 7.40
C TRP A 36 32.28 8.82 6.86
N CYS A 37 31.03 8.47 6.53
CA CYS A 37 30.71 7.18 5.93
C CYS A 37 31.30 7.05 4.51
N GLU A 38 31.50 8.15 3.80
CA GLU A 38 32.12 8.19 2.47
C GLU A 38 33.66 8.19 2.51
N SER A 39 34.27 8.59 3.63
CA SER A 39 35.73 8.66 3.73
C SER A 39 36.38 7.27 3.57
N GLU A 40 37.58 7.24 2.98
CA GLU A 40 38.35 6.02 2.76
C GLU A 40 39.02 5.47 4.04
N ASP A 41 38.69 6.04 5.21
CA ASP A 41 39.27 5.62 6.48
C ASP A 41 38.97 4.14 6.78
N PRO A 42 39.98 3.35 7.20
CA PRO A 42 39.82 1.94 7.46
C PRO A 42 38.82 1.73 8.61
N PHE A 43 37.76 0.97 8.32
CA PHE A 43 36.70 0.69 9.28
C PHE A 43 36.61 -0.80 9.59
N PHE A 44 36.95 -1.17 10.83
CA PHE A 44 36.94 -2.54 11.28
C PHE A 44 35.65 -2.84 12.06
N SER A 45 34.66 -3.37 11.35
CA SER A 45 33.43 -3.89 11.94
C SER A 45 33.23 -5.36 11.58
N HIS A 46 32.77 -6.14 12.56
CA HIS A 46 32.48 -7.55 12.39
C HIS A 46 31.09 -7.82 11.80
N GLY A 47 30.18 -6.83 11.83
CA GLY A 47 28.84 -6.92 11.23
C GLY A 47 27.90 -7.96 11.84
N ASN A 48 28.21 -8.48 13.03
CA ASN A 48 27.47 -9.58 13.66
C ASN A 48 26.26 -9.11 14.50
N SER A 49 26.15 -7.81 14.77
CA SER A 49 25.02 -7.22 15.51
C SER A 49 23.80 -7.07 14.60
N PHE A 50 22.60 -7.07 15.18
CA PHE A 50 21.32 -6.92 14.47
C PHE A 50 21.33 -5.72 13.51
N HIS A 51 21.73 -4.54 14.00
CA HIS A 51 21.85 -3.33 13.17
C HIS A 51 23.17 -3.25 12.37
N GLY A 52 24.13 -4.13 12.64
CA GLY A 52 25.42 -4.18 11.94
C GLY A 52 25.44 -5.08 10.70
N THR A 53 24.32 -5.75 10.39
CA THR A 53 24.20 -6.69 9.27
C THR A 53 24.67 -6.05 7.96
N GLY A 54 25.61 -6.72 7.27
CA GLY A 54 26.25 -6.30 6.02
C GLY A 54 27.03 -4.97 6.10
N GLY A 55 27.56 -4.67 7.28
CA GLY A 55 28.61 -3.67 7.51
C GLY A 55 29.94 -4.30 7.88
N ARG A 56 30.30 -5.45 7.30
CA ARG A 56 31.56 -6.15 7.64
C ARG A 56 32.71 -5.55 6.83
N GLY A 57 33.60 -4.83 7.51
CA GLY A 57 34.75 -4.16 6.86
C GLY A 57 34.37 -2.94 6.01
N ASN A 58 33.16 -2.40 6.17
CA ASN A 58 32.68 -1.20 5.49
C ASN A 58 31.68 -0.43 6.38
N LYS A 59 31.32 0.79 5.95
CA LYS A 59 30.47 1.73 6.69
C LYS A 59 29.00 1.72 6.23
N PHE A 60 28.55 0.73 5.45
CA PHE A 60 27.20 0.72 4.88
C PHE A 60 26.10 0.62 5.92
N ALA A 61 26.31 -0.11 7.02
CA ALA A 61 25.34 -0.15 8.11
C ALA A 61 25.10 1.26 8.69
N GLN A 62 26.16 2.04 8.90
CA GLN A 62 26.11 3.40 9.40
C GLN A 62 25.37 4.31 8.41
N MET A 63 25.78 4.26 7.14
CA MET A 63 25.16 5.02 6.06
C MET A 63 23.66 4.73 5.95
N ARG A 64 23.27 3.46 5.94
CA ARG A 64 21.87 3.01 5.88
C ARG A 64 21.03 3.63 7.00
N TYR A 65 21.49 3.56 8.24
CA TYR A 65 20.70 4.11 9.36
C TYR A 65 20.70 5.63 9.40
N SER A 66 21.77 6.29 8.95
CA SER A 66 21.79 7.75 8.79
C SER A 66 20.79 8.23 7.74
N LEU A 67 20.75 7.56 6.59
CA LEU A 67 19.77 7.85 5.54
C LEU A 67 18.35 7.56 6.00
N ARG A 68 18.13 6.48 6.77
CA ARG A 68 16.80 6.20 7.33
C ARG A 68 16.34 7.29 8.30
N LEU A 69 17.24 7.86 9.11
CA LEU A 69 16.92 9.02 9.95
C LEU A 69 16.61 10.24 9.10
N LEU A 70 17.44 10.59 8.11
CA LEU A 70 17.17 11.71 7.21
C LEU A 70 15.83 11.55 6.50
N ARG A 71 15.55 10.36 5.98
CA ARG A 71 14.27 10.06 5.34
C ARG A 71 13.11 10.28 6.31
N ALA A 72 13.20 9.77 7.55
CA ALA A 72 12.16 9.98 8.55
C ALA A 72 11.92 11.47 8.86
N MET A 73 12.96 12.30 8.83
CA MET A 73 12.85 13.74 9.04
C MET A 73 12.27 14.47 7.82
N VAL A 74 12.70 14.10 6.60
CA VAL A 74 12.22 14.74 5.35
C VAL A 74 10.74 14.48 5.11
N TYR A 75 10.26 13.27 5.42
CA TYR A 75 8.86 12.88 5.27
C TYR A 75 7.90 13.52 6.29
N LEU A 76 8.40 14.37 7.20
CA LEU A 76 7.53 15.19 8.04
C LEU A 76 6.93 16.38 7.28
N GLU A 77 7.48 16.69 6.09
CA GLU A 77 7.09 17.86 5.29
C GLU A 77 7.26 19.18 6.07
N ASP A 78 8.11 19.19 7.11
CA ASP A 78 8.45 20.39 7.86
C ASP A 78 9.45 21.25 7.06
N GLU A 79 8.99 22.42 6.62
CA GLU A 79 9.81 23.31 5.78
C GLU A 79 11.03 23.89 6.52
N THR A 80 11.01 23.99 7.85
CA THR A 80 12.19 24.45 8.60
C THR A 80 13.30 23.40 8.50
N VAL A 81 12.95 22.13 8.70
CA VAL A 81 13.87 21.00 8.57
C VAL A 81 14.38 20.85 7.13
N ASN A 82 13.46 20.85 6.16
CA ASN A 82 13.79 20.60 4.75
C ASN A 82 14.59 21.74 4.11
N LYS A 83 14.27 23.00 4.45
CA LYS A 83 15.07 24.16 4.01
C LYS A 83 16.48 24.11 4.58
N ASP A 84 16.62 23.83 5.88
CA ASP A 84 17.93 23.69 6.54
C ASP A 84 18.79 22.58 5.92
N LEU A 85 18.19 21.44 5.55
CA LEU A 85 18.85 20.37 4.81
C LEU A 85 19.32 20.82 3.43
N CYS A 86 18.46 21.51 2.67
CA CYS A 86 18.80 21.99 1.33
C CYS A 86 19.93 23.02 1.36
N GLU A 87 19.89 23.98 2.29
CA GLU A 87 20.95 24.98 2.48
C GLU A 87 22.31 24.35 2.82
N LYS A 88 22.32 23.16 3.42
CA LYS A 88 23.53 22.38 3.73
C LYS A 88 24.02 21.51 2.58
N GLY A 89 23.42 21.60 1.38
CA GLY A 89 23.86 20.85 0.21
C GLY A 89 23.48 19.36 0.24
N THR A 90 22.42 19.00 0.97
CA THR A 90 21.99 17.59 1.09
C THR A 90 21.71 16.95 -0.27
N ILE A 91 21.12 17.68 -1.23
CA ILE A 91 20.81 17.16 -2.57
C ILE A 91 22.10 16.74 -3.29
N GLN A 92 23.11 17.60 -3.34
CA GLN A 92 24.39 17.29 -3.98
C GLN A 92 25.13 16.17 -3.25
N GLN A 93 25.11 16.15 -1.91
CA GLN A 93 25.71 15.07 -1.13
C GLN A 93 25.04 13.71 -1.45
N MET A 94 23.71 13.68 -1.51
CA MET A 94 22.94 12.47 -1.84
C MET A 94 23.28 11.95 -3.25
N ILE A 95 23.35 12.84 -4.25
CA ILE A 95 23.76 12.49 -5.62
C ILE A 95 25.19 11.95 -5.64
N GLY A 96 26.11 12.59 -4.90
CA GLY A 96 27.51 12.16 -4.76
C GLY A 96 27.64 10.75 -4.18
N ILE A 97 26.98 10.49 -3.04
CA ILE A 97 26.94 9.16 -2.41
C ILE A 97 26.44 8.11 -3.42
N PHE A 98 25.35 8.42 -4.13
CA PHE A 98 24.74 7.50 -5.08
C PHE A 98 25.70 7.14 -6.23
N LYS A 99 26.38 8.14 -6.81
CA LYS A 99 27.39 7.94 -7.86
C LYS A 99 28.58 7.12 -7.38
N ASN A 100 29.05 7.37 -6.16
CA ASN A 100 30.14 6.60 -5.54
C ASN A 100 29.80 5.12 -5.41
N ILE A 101 28.56 4.83 -4.97
CA ILE A 101 28.05 3.46 -4.82
C ILE A 101 27.94 2.75 -6.18
N ILE A 102 27.45 3.42 -7.22
CA ILE A 102 27.38 2.85 -8.57
C ILE A 102 28.78 2.52 -9.10
N SER A 103 29.75 3.41 -8.87
CA SER A 103 31.10 3.29 -9.44
C SER A 103 31.92 2.15 -8.81
N LYS A 104 31.57 1.73 -7.59
CA LYS A 104 32.24 0.65 -6.83
C LYS A 104 31.24 -0.46 -6.47
N PRO A 105 30.75 -1.25 -7.45
CA PRO A 105 29.73 -2.27 -7.18
C PRO A 105 30.26 -3.36 -6.25
N ASN A 106 29.53 -3.63 -5.15
CA ASN A 106 29.87 -4.68 -4.19
C ASN A 106 28.83 -5.81 -4.25
N GLU A 107 29.14 -6.86 -5.00
CA GLU A 107 28.25 -8.02 -5.21
C GLU A 107 27.90 -8.77 -3.91
N LYS A 108 28.72 -8.67 -2.86
CA LYS A 108 28.49 -9.39 -1.59
C LYS A 108 27.44 -8.74 -0.70
N GLU A 109 27.17 -7.45 -0.90
CA GLU A 109 26.29 -6.63 -0.06
C GLU A 109 25.18 -5.95 -0.87
N GLU A 110 24.84 -6.55 -2.02
CA GLU A 110 23.89 -6.02 -3.00
C GLU A 110 22.56 -5.57 -2.37
N ALA A 111 22.00 -6.34 -1.44
CA ALA A 111 20.73 -6.01 -0.79
C ALA A 111 20.77 -4.70 0.03
N ILE A 112 21.87 -4.43 0.73
CA ILE A 112 22.01 -3.20 1.53
C ILE A 112 22.29 -2.00 0.63
N VAL A 113 23.10 -2.22 -0.41
CA VAL A 113 23.37 -1.20 -1.43
C VAL A 113 22.07 -0.74 -2.09
N LEU A 114 21.20 -1.67 -2.48
CA LEU A 114 19.89 -1.35 -3.07
C LEU A 114 19.01 -0.55 -2.10
N GLU A 115 19.05 -0.86 -0.81
CA GLU A 115 18.29 -0.12 0.21
C GLU A 115 18.84 1.29 0.40
N ILE A 116 20.17 1.46 0.47
CA ILE A 116 20.82 2.77 0.54
C ILE A 116 20.44 3.62 -0.68
N GLN A 117 20.50 3.04 -1.88
CA GLN A 117 20.09 3.71 -3.12
C GLN A 117 18.61 4.11 -3.07
N SER A 118 17.74 3.22 -2.60
CA SER A 118 16.30 3.51 -2.47
C SER A 118 16.05 4.64 -1.47
N ASP A 119 16.69 4.62 -0.30
CA ASP A 119 16.54 5.66 0.72
C ASP A 119 17.06 7.01 0.22
N ILE A 120 18.18 7.05 -0.52
CA ILE A 120 18.70 8.27 -1.16
C ILE A 120 17.67 8.87 -2.12
N LEU A 121 17.12 8.06 -3.03
CA LEU A 121 16.12 8.52 -3.99
C LEU A 121 14.87 9.07 -3.30
N LEU A 122 14.38 8.40 -2.26
CA LEU A 122 13.23 8.87 -1.48
C LEU A 122 13.50 10.17 -0.71
N ILE A 123 14.72 10.36 -0.20
CA ILE A 123 15.14 11.64 0.41
C ILE A 123 15.13 12.74 -0.65
N LEU A 124 15.71 12.48 -1.83
CA LEU A 124 15.72 13.42 -2.94
C LEU A 124 14.31 13.79 -3.39
N SER A 125 13.42 12.80 -3.50
CA SER A 125 12.00 13.01 -3.81
C SER A 125 11.34 13.95 -2.81
N GLY A 126 11.40 13.64 -1.51
CA GLY A 126 10.74 14.44 -0.48
C GLY A 126 11.33 15.85 -0.34
N LEU A 127 12.61 16.05 -0.62
CA LEU A 127 13.20 17.39 -0.66
C LEU A 127 12.73 18.19 -1.88
N CYS A 128 12.63 17.58 -3.05
CA CYS A 128 12.35 18.26 -4.32
C CYS A 128 10.86 18.44 -4.63
N GLU A 129 9.98 17.65 -3.99
CA GLU A 129 8.55 17.69 -4.21
C GLU A 129 8.00 19.12 -4.08
N ASN A 130 7.26 19.58 -5.09
CA ASN A 130 6.67 20.92 -5.17
C ASN A 130 7.64 22.12 -5.13
N HIS A 131 8.97 21.92 -5.16
CA HIS A 131 9.96 22.99 -5.02
C HIS A 131 10.88 23.11 -6.24
N ILE A 132 10.58 24.05 -7.15
CA ILE A 132 11.30 24.20 -8.43
C ILE A 132 12.80 24.45 -8.26
N GLN A 133 13.23 25.28 -7.30
CA GLN A 133 14.65 25.56 -7.11
C GLN A 133 15.43 24.32 -6.67
N ARG A 134 14.80 23.42 -5.90
CA ARG A 134 15.42 22.17 -5.44
C ARG A 134 15.52 21.17 -6.61
N LYS A 135 14.54 21.15 -7.51
CA LYS A 135 14.60 20.38 -8.78
C LYS A 135 15.71 20.87 -9.71
N GLU A 136 15.94 22.18 -9.79
CA GLU A 136 17.06 22.75 -10.55
C GLU A 136 18.42 22.34 -9.95
N ILE A 137 18.52 22.30 -8.62
CA ILE A 137 19.70 21.79 -7.92
C ILE A 137 19.94 20.29 -8.18
N PHE A 138 18.86 19.50 -8.23
CA PHE A 138 18.94 18.08 -8.59
C PHE A 138 19.56 17.90 -9.99
N GLY A 139 19.11 18.72 -10.96
CA GLY A 139 19.79 18.96 -12.23
C GLY A 139 20.08 17.71 -13.06
N THR A 140 21.00 17.84 -14.01
CA THR A 140 21.36 16.75 -14.95
C THR A 140 22.04 15.57 -14.24
N GLU A 141 22.82 15.84 -13.19
CA GLU A 141 23.49 14.79 -12.42
C GLU A 141 22.49 13.89 -11.68
N GLY A 142 21.41 14.47 -11.15
CA GLY A 142 20.30 13.74 -10.56
C GLY A 142 19.54 12.92 -11.61
N VAL A 143 19.32 13.49 -12.79
CA VAL A 143 18.68 12.76 -13.91
C VAL A 143 19.54 11.56 -14.34
N ASP A 144 20.87 11.70 -14.39
CA ASP A 144 21.77 10.61 -14.77
C ASP A 144 21.70 9.42 -13.80
N ILE A 145 21.58 9.65 -12.49
CA ILE A 145 21.45 8.55 -11.51
C ILE A 145 20.11 7.81 -11.66
N VAL A 146 19.02 8.53 -11.95
CA VAL A 146 17.70 7.95 -12.23
C VAL A 146 17.76 7.08 -13.48
N LEU A 147 18.32 7.60 -14.56
CA LEU A 147 18.48 6.88 -15.82
C LEU A 147 19.37 5.64 -15.67
N HIS A 148 20.42 5.71 -14.84
CA HIS A 148 21.26 4.56 -14.55
C HIS A 148 20.45 3.41 -13.94
N VAL A 149 19.62 3.71 -12.94
CA VAL A 149 18.78 2.68 -12.30
C VAL A 149 17.75 2.12 -13.26
N MET A 150 17.12 2.96 -14.09
CA MET A 150 16.14 2.52 -15.08
C MET A 150 16.71 1.55 -16.12
N LYS A 151 18.01 1.65 -16.42
CA LYS A 151 18.71 0.73 -17.34
C LYS A 151 19.02 -0.65 -16.72
N THR A 152 18.70 -0.87 -15.45
CA THR A 152 18.91 -2.15 -14.78
C THR A 152 18.10 -3.27 -15.45
N ASP A 153 18.70 -4.46 -15.59
CA ASP A 153 18.04 -5.62 -16.19
C ASP A 153 16.69 -5.94 -15.48
N PRO A 154 15.55 -5.88 -16.21
CA PRO A 154 14.24 -6.21 -15.69
C PRO A 154 14.11 -7.58 -15.01
N ARG A 155 14.97 -8.54 -15.36
CA ARG A 155 14.97 -9.88 -14.73
C ARG A 155 15.30 -9.80 -13.24
N LYS A 156 16.08 -8.80 -12.82
CA LYS A 156 16.45 -8.60 -11.41
C LYS A 156 15.28 -8.21 -10.52
N LEU A 157 14.17 -7.70 -11.09
CA LEU A 157 12.95 -7.38 -10.34
C LEU A 157 12.32 -8.60 -9.64
N GLN A 158 12.62 -9.81 -10.12
CA GLN A 158 12.14 -11.07 -9.53
C GLN A 158 13.10 -11.69 -8.50
N SER A 159 14.28 -11.09 -8.27
CA SER A 159 15.32 -11.64 -7.39
C SER A 159 14.96 -11.63 -5.90
N GLY A 160 14.03 -10.77 -5.48
CA GLY A 160 13.69 -10.56 -4.07
C GLY A 160 14.70 -9.73 -3.27
N LEU A 161 15.78 -9.23 -3.89
CA LEU A 161 16.86 -8.50 -3.21
C LEU A 161 16.57 -7.03 -2.88
N GLY A 162 15.49 -6.45 -3.43
CA GLY A 162 15.13 -5.05 -3.19
C GLY A 162 14.94 -4.19 -4.45
N TYR A 163 15.25 -4.73 -5.64
CA TYR A 163 15.10 -4.01 -6.92
C TYR A 163 13.71 -3.43 -7.18
N ASN A 164 12.65 -4.01 -6.62
CA ASN A 164 11.30 -3.46 -6.72
C ASN A 164 11.13 -2.16 -5.92
N VAL A 165 11.76 -2.08 -4.75
CA VAL A 165 11.76 -0.88 -3.91
C VAL A 165 12.58 0.19 -4.62
N LEU A 166 13.77 -0.16 -5.11
CA LEU A 166 14.62 0.76 -5.85
C LEU A 166 13.91 1.33 -7.09
N LEU A 167 13.23 0.49 -7.88
CA LEU A 167 12.45 0.96 -9.02
C LEU A 167 11.30 1.88 -8.59
N PHE A 168 10.60 1.55 -7.50
CA PHE A 168 9.54 2.41 -6.98
C PHE A 168 10.10 3.79 -6.58
N SER A 169 11.18 3.82 -5.80
CA SER A 169 11.88 5.05 -5.41
C SER A 169 12.38 5.83 -6.63
N THR A 170 12.80 5.14 -7.70
CA THR A 170 13.23 5.80 -8.94
C THR A 170 12.07 6.46 -9.67
N LEU A 171 10.93 5.78 -9.79
CA LEU A 171 9.72 6.33 -10.41
C LEU A 171 9.18 7.52 -9.59
N ASP A 172 9.21 7.40 -8.27
CA ASP A 172 8.87 8.47 -7.34
C ASP A 172 9.81 9.67 -7.50
N SER A 173 11.13 9.46 -7.64
CA SER A 173 12.07 10.56 -7.93
C SER A 173 11.88 11.18 -9.31
N ILE A 174 11.46 10.44 -10.33
CA ILE A 174 11.07 11.05 -11.61
C ILE A 174 9.90 12.01 -11.37
N TRP A 175 8.90 11.56 -10.61
CA TRP A 175 7.72 12.36 -10.30
C TRP A 175 8.09 13.62 -9.51
N CYS A 176 8.82 13.47 -8.40
CA CYS A 176 9.07 14.57 -7.48
C CYS A 176 10.23 15.47 -7.93
N CYS A 177 11.30 14.92 -8.52
CA CYS A 177 12.52 15.68 -8.84
C CYS A 177 12.59 16.19 -10.30
N ILE A 178 11.98 15.49 -11.26
CA ILE A 178 12.14 15.81 -12.70
C ILE A 178 10.92 16.53 -13.25
N LEU A 179 9.71 15.97 -13.04
CA LEU A 179 8.48 16.55 -13.59
C LEU A 179 8.24 17.98 -13.10
N GLY A 180 7.77 18.85 -13.99
CA GLY A 180 7.56 20.28 -13.74
C GLY A 180 8.83 21.13 -13.79
N CYS A 181 10.01 20.53 -13.99
CA CYS A 181 11.27 21.24 -14.19
C CYS A 181 11.73 21.05 -15.65
N TYR A 182 11.29 21.95 -16.54
CA TYR A 182 11.54 21.85 -17.99
C TYR A 182 12.99 21.53 -18.40
N PRO A 183 14.04 22.13 -17.81
CA PRO A 183 15.42 21.76 -18.14
C PRO A 183 15.75 20.30 -17.84
N SER A 184 15.28 19.78 -16.70
CA SER A 184 15.49 18.39 -16.29
C SER A 184 14.65 17.43 -17.12
N GLU A 185 13.41 17.80 -17.46
CA GLU A 185 12.57 17.03 -18.38
C GLU A 185 13.19 16.93 -19.77
N ASP A 186 13.63 18.06 -20.33
CA ASP A 186 14.27 18.12 -21.64
C ASP A 186 15.52 17.23 -21.67
N TYR A 187 16.36 17.30 -20.64
CA TYR A 187 17.53 16.43 -20.52
C TYR A 187 17.14 14.95 -20.37
N PHE A 188 16.08 14.63 -19.60
CA PHE A 188 15.56 13.27 -19.49
C PHE A 188 15.06 12.73 -20.84
N LEU A 189 14.37 13.56 -21.64
CA LEU A 189 13.91 13.24 -22.98
C LEU A 189 15.09 12.99 -23.94
N GLU A 190 16.08 13.88 -23.94
CA GLU A 190 17.31 13.77 -24.75
C GLU A 190 18.10 12.49 -24.44
N LYS A 191 18.03 11.99 -23.20
CA LYS A 191 18.69 10.76 -22.75
C LYS A 191 17.81 9.51 -22.86
N GLU A 192 16.78 9.55 -23.70
CA GLU A 192 15.88 8.42 -23.99
C GLU A 192 15.09 7.94 -22.75
N GLY A 193 14.88 8.80 -21.75
CA GLY A 193 14.19 8.43 -20.51
C GLY A 193 12.76 7.92 -20.72
N ILE A 194 12.02 8.50 -21.67
CA ILE A 194 10.69 8.02 -22.07
C ILE A 194 10.73 6.61 -22.67
N PHE A 195 11.80 6.27 -23.39
CA PHE A 195 11.92 4.95 -24.01
C PHE A 195 12.12 3.90 -22.91
N LEU A 196 12.92 4.21 -21.90
CA LEU A 196 13.10 3.37 -20.72
C LEU A 196 11.80 3.21 -19.91
N LEU A 197 11.00 4.27 -19.74
CA LEU A 197 9.69 4.18 -19.09
C LEU A 197 8.74 3.26 -19.86
N LEU A 198 8.69 3.38 -21.19
CA LEU A 198 7.88 2.53 -22.06
C LEU A 198 8.36 1.06 -22.06
N ASP A 199 9.67 0.83 -22.00
CA ASP A 199 10.24 -0.52 -21.85
C ASP A 199 9.83 -1.16 -20.51
N LEU A 200 9.86 -0.38 -19.43
CA LEU A 200 9.39 -0.81 -18.11
C LEU A 200 7.88 -1.06 -18.11
N LEU A 201 7.10 -0.21 -18.77
CA LEU A 201 5.65 -0.38 -18.94
C LEU A 201 5.31 -1.64 -19.73
N ALA A 202 6.11 -1.96 -20.76
CA ALA A 202 5.95 -3.15 -21.59
C ALA A 202 6.15 -4.47 -20.81
N LEU A 203 6.82 -4.44 -19.65
CA LEU A 203 6.90 -5.58 -18.72
C LEU A 203 5.53 -5.94 -18.12
N ASN A 204 4.55 -5.03 -18.15
CA ASN A 204 3.17 -5.22 -17.71
C ASN A 204 3.08 -5.74 -16.25
N GLN A 205 3.89 -5.18 -15.37
CA GLN A 205 3.84 -5.44 -13.93
C GLN A 205 2.81 -4.51 -13.28
N LYS A 206 1.65 -5.05 -12.89
CA LYS A 206 0.50 -4.29 -12.36
C LYS A 206 0.86 -3.24 -11.30
N LYS A 207 1.75 -3.58 -10.38
CA LYS A 207 2.23 -2.70 -9.30
C LYS A 207 2.90 -1.40 -9.75
N PHE A 208 3.44 -1.35 -10.97
CA PHE A 208 4.12 -0.19 -11.52
C PHE A 208 3.37 0.46 -12.69
N CYS A 209 2.45 -0.26 -13.35
CA CYS A 209 1.75 0.24 -14.53
C CYS A 209 1.08 1.59 -14.30
N ASN A 210 0.31 1.73 -13.22
CA ASN A 210 -0.44 2.96 -12.95
C ASN A 210 0.50 4.14 -12.64
N LEU A 211 1.58 3.90 -11.90
CA LEU A 211 2.57 4.92 -11.58
C LEU A 211 3.31 5.39 -12.85
N ILE A 212 3.76 4.45 -13.69
CA ILE A 212 4.42 4.79 -14.96
C ILE A 212 3.47 5.53 -15.89
N LEU A 213 2.21 5.10 -16.00
CA LEU A 213 1.20 5.79 -16.81
C LEU A 213 0.92 7.20 -16.28
N GLY A 214 0.85 7.38 -14.96
CA GLY A 214 0.75 8.70 -14.35
C GLY A 214 1.92 9.59 -14.75
N ILE A 215 3.16 9.12 -14.55
CA ILE A 215 4.38 9.86 -14.95
C ILE A 215 4.34 10.24 -16.43
N MET A 216 3.90 9.31 -17.29
CA MET A 216 3.78 9.57 -18.72
C MET A 216 2.77 10.67 -19.05
N VAL A 217 1.63 10.71 -18.34
CA VAL A 217 0.60 11.75 -18.53
C VAL A 217 1.18 13.13 -18.22
N GLU A 218 1.84 13.28 -17.07
CA GLU A 218 2.46 14.54 -16.68
C GLU A 218 3.56 14.97 -17.68
N PHE A 219 4.40 14.05 -18.16
CA PHE A 219 5.38 14.37 -19.21
C PHE A 219 4.73 14.86 -20.50
N CYS A 220 3.48 14.50 -20.80
CA CYS A 220 2.81 14.97 -22.02
C CYS A 220 2.48 16.47 -21.99
N ASP A 221 2.58 17.13 -20.84
CA ASP A 221 2.52 18.60 -20.75
C ASP A 221 3.73 19.24 -21.43
N ASN A 222 4.87 18.54 -21.50
CA ASN A 222 6.01 18.96 -22.30
C ASN A 222 5.77 18.63 -23.79
N PRO A 223 5.74 19.64 -24.69
CA PRO A 223 5.40 19.44 -26.09
C PRO A 223 6.39 18.54 -26.85
N LYS A 224 7.62 18.37 -26.35
CA LYS A 224 8.62 17.49 -26.97
C LYS A 224 8.31 16.01 -26.73
N THR A 225 7.64 15.66 -25.63
CA THR A 225 7.37 14.28 -25.22
C THR A 225 6.64 13.47 -26.29
N ALA A 226 5.67 14.06 -26.98
CA ALA A 226 4.88 13.37 -27.99
C ALA A 226 5.75 12.78 -29.12
N ALA A 227 6.81 13.48 -29.53
CA ALA A 227 7.74 12.97 -30.54
C ALA A 227 8.50 11.73 -30.05
N HIS A 228 8.96 11.75 -28.79
CA HIS A 228 9.65 10.60 -28.17
C HIS A 228 8.71 9.39 -28.00
N VAL A 229 7.48 9.60 -27.52
CA VAL A 229 6.50 8.52 -27.36
C VAL A 229 6.18 7.87 -28.71
N ASN A 230 6.01 8.67 -29.77
CA ASN A 230 5.72 8.16 -31.11
C ASN A 230 6.92 7.46 -31.78
N ALA A 231 8.15 7.85 -31.41
CA ALA A 231 9.37 7.25 -31.94
C ALA A 231 9.72 5.91 -31.27
N TRP A 232 9.19 5.61 -30.08
CA TRP A 232 9.50 4.38 -29.36
C TRP A 232 9.03 3.13 -30.10
N GLN A 233 9.92 2.14 -30.19
CA GLN A 233 9.65 0.81 -30.74
C GLN A 233 10.05 -0.27 -29.74
N GLY A 234 9.06 -0.98 -29.22
CA GLY A 234 9.24 -2.12 -28.34
C GLY A 234 9.59 -3.41 -29.08
N LYS A 235 9.62 -4.53 -28.35
CA LYS A 235 9.90 -5.85 -28.92
C LYS A 235 8.89 -6.20 -30.03
N LYS A 236 9.39 -6.68 -31.16
CA LYS A 236 8.59 -7.01 -32.38
C LYS A 236 7.88 -5.79 -32.97
N ASP A 237 8.58 -4.66 -33.04
CA ASP A 237 8.09 -3.41 -33.63
C ASP A 237 6.78 -2.91 -32.99
N GLN A 238 6.60 -3.20 -31.70
CA GLN A 238 5.42 -2.75 -30.96
C GLN A 238 5.48 -1.24 -30.74
N THR A 239 4.51 -0.50 -31.23
CA THR A 239 4.40 0.96 -30.99
C THR A 239 3.82 1.27 -29.62
N ALA A 240 4.08 2.48 -29.10
CA ALA A 240 3.52 2.94 -27.83
C ALA A 240 1.97 2.89 -27.84
N ALA A 241 1.34 3.34 -28.93
CA ALA A 241 -0.11 3.25 -29.11
C ALA A 241 -0.63 1.80 -29.02
N SER A 242 0.06 0.85 -29.67
CA SER A 242 -0.29 -0.57 -29.59
C SER A 242 -0.17 -1.13 -28.17
N LEU A 243 0.88 -0.74 -27.44
CA LEU A 243 1.08 -1.10 -26.03
C LEU A 243 -0.05 -0.56 -25.15
N LEU A 244 -0.36 0.74 -25.25
CA LEU A 244 -1.40 1.39 -24.46
C LEU A 244 -2.79 0.79 -24.72
N ILE A 245 -3.14 0.55 -25.99
CA ILE A 245 -4.38 -0.14 -26.34
C ILE A 245 -4.41 -1.55 -25.73
N LYS A 246 -3.30 -2.30 -25.76
CA LYS A 246 -3.25 -3.64 -25.18
C LYS A 246 -3.41 -3.63 -23.66
N LEU A 247 -2.82 -2.65 -22.97
CA LEU A 247 -2.98 -2.46 -21.53
C LEU A 247 -4.43 -2.10 -21.19
N TRP A 248 -5.02 -1.14 -21.91
CA TRP A 248 -6.43 -0.79 -21.78
C TRP A 248 -7.36 -2.01 -21.98
N ARG A 249 -7.13 -2.80 -23.03
CA ARG A 249 -7.92 -4.03 -23.28
C ARG A 249 -7.82 -5.06 -22.17
N LYS A 250 -6.66 -5.16 -21.52
CA LYS A 250 -6.46 -6.06 -20.38
C LYS A 250 -7.23 -5.53 -19.16
N GLU A 251 -7.17 -4.23 -18.90
CA GLU A 251 -7.91 -3.59 -17.82
C GLU A 251 -9.42 -3.77 -17.99
N GLU A 252 -9.96 -3.49 -19.18
CA GLU A 252 -11.37 -3.73 -19.52
C GLU A 252 -11.80 -5.17 -19.23
N LYS A 253 -10.96 -6.15 -19.57
CA LYS A 253 -11.23 -7.56 -19.31
C LYS A 253 -11.23 -7.87 -17.81
N GLU A 254 -10.33 -7.28 -17.04
CA GLU A 254 -10.26 -7.47 -15.58
C GLU A 254 -11.44 -6.81 -14.86
N LEU A 255 -11.91 -5.67 -15.36
CA LEU A 255 -13.12 -5.01 -14.89
C LEU A 255 -14.40 -5.77 -15.27
N GLY A 256 -14.33 -6.71 -16.22
CA GLY A 256 -15.46 -7.53 -16.66
C GLY A 256 -16.26 -6.94 -17.82
N VAL A 257 -15.72 -5.97 -18.56
CA VAL A 257 -16.37 -5.36 -19.72
C VAL A 257 -16.58 -6.41 -20.81
N LYS A 258 -17.85 -6.63 -21.18
CA LYS A 258 -18.24 -7.61 -22.20
C LYS A 258 -18.14 -7.00 -23.59
N ARG A 259 -17.57 -7.75 -24.55
CA ARG A 259 -17.46 -7.35 -25.95
C ARG A 259 -17.96 -8.45 -26.90
N ASP A 260 -18.48 -8.06 -28.06
CA ASP A 260 -18.91 -8.98 -29.12
C ASP A 260 -17.73 -9.49 -29.98
N LYS A 261 -18.06 -10.31 -31.00
CA LYS A 261 -17.11 -10.85 -31.98
C LYS A 261 -16.38 -9.76 -32.79
N ASN A 262 -16.98 -8.58 -32.92
CA ASN A 262 -16.42 -7.42 -33.62
C ASN A 262 -15.67 -6.47 -32.67
N ARG A 263 -15.45 -6.88 -31.41
CA ARG A 263 -14.84 -6.09 -30.33
C ARG A 263 -15.63 -4.83 -29.96
N LYS A 264 -16.93 -4.74 -30.25
CA LYS A 264 -17.82 -3.69 -29.74
C LYS A 264 -18.24 -4.02 -28.29
N ILE A 265 -18.40 -3.01 -27.43
CA ILE A 265 -18.99 -3.19 -26.09
C ILE A 265 -20.45 -3.59 -26.26
N ILE A 266 -20.91 -4.61 -25.53
CA ILE A 266 -22.30 -5.11 -25.61
C ILE A 266 -23.16 -4.82 -24.39
N ASP A 267 -22.54 -4.71 -23.22
CA ASP A 267 -23.24 -4.52 -21.95
C ASP A 267 -22.99 -3.10 -21.48
N PHE A 268 -23.88 -2.19 -21.90
CA PHE A 268 -23.83 -0.78 -21.53
C PHE A 268 -24.59 -0.49 -20.22
N GLU A 269 -25.35 -1.45 -19.70
CA GLU A 269 -26.16 -1.29 -18.49
C GLU A 269 -25.33 -1.46 -17.21
N ASN A 270 -24.30 -2.33 -17.24
CA ASN A 270 -23.46 -2.62 -16.08
C ASN A 270 -21.98 -2.36 -16.37
N LEU A 271 -21.66 -1.18 -16.90
CA LEU A 271 -20.27 -0.79 -17.15
C LEU A 271 -19.56 -0.41 -15.84
N PRO A 272 -18.51 -1.15 -15.45
CA PRO A 272 -17.77 -0.88 -14.23
C PRO A 272 -17.02 0.45 -14.32
N GLY A 273 -17.12 1.28 -13.27
CA GLY A 273 -16.34 2.51 -13.14
C GLY A 273 -16.94 3.76 -13.78
N LEU A 274 -18.15 3.68 -14.37
CA LEU A 274 -18.88 4.86 -14.83
C LEU A 274 -19.66 5.52 -13.68
N SER A 275 -19.71 6.86 -13.71
CA SER A 275 -20.53 7.64 -12.80
C SER A 275 -22.01 7.61 -13.22
N ALA A 276 -22.92 8.02 -12.32
CA ALA A 276 -24.33 8.16 -12.67
C ALA A 276 -24.54 9.17 -13.82
N GLU A 277 -23.73 10.24 -13.88
CA GLU A 277 -23.74 11.22 -14.97
C GLU A 277 -23.32 10.60 -16.31
N ASP A 278 -22.33 9.71 -16.28
CA ASP A 278 -21.92 8.96 -17.47
C ASP A 278 -23.03 8.02 -17.94
N PHE A 279 -23.73 7.34 -17.02
CA PHE A 279 -24.87 6.49 -17.37
C PHE A 279 -26.04 7.29 -17.94
N VAL A 280 -26.31 8.50 -17.40
CA VAL A 280 -27.31 9.43 -17.95
C VAL A 280 -26.95 9.85 -19.38
N THR A 281 -25.68 10.16 -19.62
CA THR A 281 -25.15 10.49 -20.95
C THR A 281 -25.26 9.29 -21.90
N LEU A 282 -24.98 8.10 -21.38
CA LEU A 282 -25.01 6.86 -22.14
C LEU A 282 -26.43 6.51 -22.62
N CYS A 283 -27.47 6.84 -21.86
CA CYS A 283 -28.86 6.74 -22.32
C CYS A 283 -29.10 7.53 -23.61
N ILE A 284 -28.49 8.71 -23.73
CA ILE A 284 -28.57 9.55 -24.94
C ILE A 284 -27.77 8.90 -26.08
N ILE A 285 -26.53 8.49 -25.81
CA ILE A 285 -25.64 7.86 -26.80
C ILE A 285 -26.32 6.62 -27.41
N HIS A 286 -26.96 5.79 -26.57
CA HIS A 286 -27.62 4.57 -27.01
C HIS A 286 -28.80 4.83 -27.96
N ARG A 287 -29.46 5.98 -27.82
CA ARG A 287 -30.61 6.40 -28.64
C ARG A 287 -30.29 7.54 -29.60
N TYR A 288 -29.00 7.83 -29.83
CA TYR A 288 -28.55 8.95 -30.65
C TYR A 288 -29.19 8.96 -32.05
N LEU A 289 -29.25 7.80 -32.72
CA LEU A 289 -29.87 7.70 -34.05
C LEU A 289 -31.38 7.96 -34.00
N ASP A 290 -32.08 7.45 -32.98
CA ASP A 290 -33.52 7.69 -32.80
C ASP A 290 -33.78 9.19 -32.60
N PHE A 291 -32.94 9.87 -31.82
CA PHE A 291 -33.00 11.32 -31.61
C PHE A 291 -32.72 12.11 -32.90
N LYS A 292 -31.67 11.76 -33.65
CA LYS A 292 -31.35 12.45 -34.91
C LYS A 292 -32.45 12.25 -35.96
N ILE A 293 -33.07 11.07 -36.02
CA ILE A 293 -34.22 10.84 -36.91
C ILE A 293 -35.41 11.70 -36.48
N GLY A 294 -35.72 11.77 -35.19
CA GLY A 294 -36.78 12.62 -34.66
C GLY A 294 -36.56 14.11 -34.95
N GLU A 295 -35.32 14.59 -34.81
CA GLU A 295 -34.92 15.96 -35.14
C GLU A 295 -35.17 16.28 -36.62
N ILE A 296 -34.72 15.42 -37.53
CA ILE A 296 -34.95 15.59 -38.98
C ILE A 296 -36.45 15.63 -39.31
N TRP A 297 -37.27 14.76 -38.69
CA TRP A 297 -38.71 14.77 -38.93
C TRP A 297 -39.39 16.03 -38.40
N ASN A 298 -38.93 16.57 -37.28
CA ASN A 298 -39.40 17.86 -36.77
C ASN A 298 -38.99 19.01 -37.70
N GLU A 299 -37.76 19.01 -38.22
CA GLU A 299 -37.31 20.00 -39.21
C GLU A 299 -38.20 19.97 -40.47
N ILE A 300 -38.42 18.79 -41.05
CA ILE A 300 -39.31 18.61 -42.22
C ILE A 300 -40.72 19.13 -41.90
N TYR A 301 -41.24 18.85 -40.71
CA TYR A 301 -42.58 19.29 -40.31
C TYR A 301 -42.67 20.82 -40.19
N GLU A 302 -41.65 21.47 -39.65
CA GLU A 302 -41.59 22.94 -39.56
C GLU A 302 -41.37 23.59 -40.94
N GLU A 303 -40.55 23.01 -41.82
CA GLU A 303 -40.38 23.49 -43.20
C GLU A 303 -41.70 23.46 -43.99
N ILE A 304 -42.45 22.36 -43.91
CA ILE A 304 -43.77 22.22 -44.54
C ILE A 304 -44.73 23.34 -44.09
N LYS A 305 -44.68 23.72 -42.80
CA LYS A 305 -45.48 24.84 -42.26
C LYS A 305 -45.02 26.18 -42.80
N LEU A 306 -43.71 26.42 -42.86
CA LEU A 306 -43.12 27.67 -43.35
C LEU A 306 -43.45 27.89 -44.83
N GLU A 307 -43.35 26.84 -45.65
CA GLU A 307 -43.68 26.87 -47.07
C GLU A 307 -45.19 26.88 -47.36
N LYS A 308 -46.03 26.74 -46.32
CA LYS A 308 -47.50 26.70 -46.41
C LYS A 308 -48.02 25.56 -47.29
N LEU A 309 -47.26 24.47 -47.39
CA LEU A 309 -47.69 23.26 -48.07
C LEU A 309 -48.81 22.60 -47.27
N ARG A 310 -49.82 22.06 -47.96
CA ARG A 310 -50.94 21.32 -47.34
C ARG A 310 -50.79 19.83 -47.62
N PRO A 311 -50.30 19.03 -46.65
CA PRO A 311 -50.25 17.58 -46.79
C PRO A 311 -51.64 16.99 -46.97
N VAL A 312 -51.74 15.88 -47.72
CA VAL A 312 -52.98 15.09 -47.79
C VAL A 312 -53.27 14.51 -46.40
N THR A 313 -54.54 14.26 -46.09
CA THR A 313 -54.96 13.78 -44.76
C THR A 313 -54.19 12.54 -44.29
N THR A 314 -53.84 11.65 -45.20
CA THR A 314 -53.05 10.44 -44.91
C THR A 314 -51.62 10.79 -44.48
N ASP A 315 -50.95 11.68 -45.22
CA ASP A 315 -49.57 12.09 -44.94
C ASP A 315 -49.47 12.89 -43.65
N LYS A 316 -50.46 13.75 -43.38
CA LYS A 316 -50.56 14.48 -42.11
C LYS A 316 -50.60 13.53 -40.92
N LYS A 317 -51.43 12.48 -40.99
CA LYS A 317 -51.52 11.46 -39.93
C LYS A 317 -50.21 10.67 -39.78
N ALA A 318 -49.52 10.39 -40.89
CA ALA A 318 -48.24 9.70 -40.86
C ALA A 318 -47.15 10.55 -40.19
N LEU A 319 -47.05 11.84 -40.55
CA LEU A 319 -46.13 12.80 -39.92
C LEU A 319 -46.40 12.93 -38.42
N GLU A 320 -47.66 13.11 -38.02
CA GLU A 320 -48.07 13.18 -36.61
C GLU A 320 -47.70 11.91 -35.84
N ALA A 321 -47.88 10.73 -36.45
CA ALA A 321 -47.51 9.45 -35.83
C ALA A 321 -46.00 9.30 -35.65
N ILE A 322 -45.19 9.72 -36.64
CA ILE A 322 -43.73 9.67 -36.57
C ILE A 322 -43.20 10.62 -35.48
N ILE A 323 -43.70 11.87 -35.45
CA ILE A 323 -43.31 12.85 -34.43
C ILE A 323 -43.67 12.33 -33.03
N THR A 324 -44.91 11.84 -32.85
CA THR A 324 -45.36 11.26 -31.57
C THR A 324 -44.49 10.08 -31.15
N ALA A 325 -44.10 9.21 -32.09
CA ALA A 325 -43.20 8.10 -31.79
C ALA A 325 -41.83 8.59 -31.31
N SER A 326 -41.26 9.60 -31.96
CA SER A 326 -39.97 10.19 -31.57
C SER A 326 -40.03 10.89 -30.20
N GLU A 327 -41.11 11.62 -29.90
CA GLU A 327 -41.35 12.23 -28.59
C GLU A 327 -41.49 11.18 -27.48
N ASN A 328 -42.16 10.06 -27.76
CA ASN A 328 -42.31 8.97 -26.79
C ASN A 328 -40.96 8.33 -26.44
N ILE A 329 -40.06 8.19 -27.41
CA ILE A 329 -38.68 7.74 -27.15
C ILE A 329 -37.96 8.75 -26.24
N GLY A 330 -38.10 10.05 -26.49
CA GLY A 330 -37.54 11.08 -25.63
C GLY A 330 -38.06 11.03 -24.19
N LYS A 331 -39.38 10.88 -24.01
CA LYS A 331 -40.01 10.71 -22.68
C LYS A 331 -39.51 9.46 -21.96
N MET A 332 -39.37 8.34 -22.67
CA MET A 332 -38.83 7.10 -22.13
C MET A 332 -37.39 7.27 -21.65
N VAL A 333 -36.53 7.90 -22.46
CA VAL A 333 -35.13 8.16 -22.08
C VAL A 333 -35.04 9.10 -20.87
N ALA A 334 -35.85 10.16 -20.84
CA ALA A 334 -35.91 11.07 -19.69
C ALA A 334 -36.34 10.34 -18.40
N SER A 335 -37.33 9.46 -18.49
CA SER A 335 -37.76 8.62 -17.36
C SER A 335 -36.64 7.72 -16.85
N LEU A 336 -35.89 7.09 -17.77
CA LEU A 336 -34.76 6.22 -17.41
C LEU A 336 -33.63 7.02 -16.74
N GLN A 337 -33.33 8.23 -17.24
CA GLN A 337 -32.35 9.11 -16.62
C GLN A 337 -32.75 9.51 -15.20
N SER A 338 -34.03 9.83 -14.96
CA SER A 338 -34.54 10.11 -13.62
C SER A 338 -34.40 8.89 -12.69
N GLU A 339 -34.71 7.69 -13.17
CA GLU A 339 -34.57 6.46 -12.39
C GLU A 339 -33.11 6.20 -11.98
N ILE A 340 -32.15 6.41 -12.89
CA ILE A 340 -30.71 6.27 -12.60
C ILE A 340 -30.29 7.23 -11.49
N ILE A 341 -30.68 8.51 -11.59
CA ILE A 341 -30.33 9.53 -10.59
C ILE A 341 -30.94 9.19 -9.23
N GLU A 342 -32.22 8.80 -9.19
CA GLU A 342 -32.89 8.40 -7.96
C GLU A 342 -32.27 7.17 -7.31
N SER A 343 -31.94 6.15 -8.12
CA SER A 343 -31.28 4.93 -7.64
C SER A 343 -29.92 5.26 -7.01
N GLN A 344 -29.13 6.11 -7.66
CA GLN A 344 -27.85 6.55 -7.11
C GLN A 344 -28.01 7.28 -5.78
N ALA A 345 -28.95 8.24 -5.71
CA ALA A 345 -29.23 8.97 -4.48
C ALA A 345 -29.63 8.04 -3.32
N ARG A 346 -30.45 7.01 -3.60
CA ARG A 346 -30.82 6.00 -2.59
C ARG A 346 -29.60 5.18 -2.16
N GLN A 347 -28.73 4.80 -3.09
CA GLN A 347 -27.52 4.04 -2.80
C GLN A 347 -26.52 4.85 -1.96
N ASP A 348 -26.38 6.15 -2.24
CA ASP A 348 -25.51 7.06 -1.49
C ASP A 348 -25.97 7.22 -0.05
N VAL A 349 -27.28 7.43 0.18
CA VAL A 349 -27.86 7.48 1.53
C VAL A 349 -27.60 6.16 2.28
N GLN A 350 -27.75 5.01 1.63
CA GLN A 350 -27.45 3.72 2.26
C GLN A 350 -25.97 3.55 2.60
N ASN A 351 -25.07 4.00 1.72
CA ASN A 351 -23.64 3.93 1.93
C ASN A 351 -23.20 4.84 3.07
N GLU A 352 -23.73 6.07 3.11
CA GLU A 352 -23.51 7.03 4.19
C GLU A 352 -23.96 6.45 5.54
N GLN A 353 -25.16 5.85 5.62
CA GLN A 353 -25.65 5.18 6.83
C GLN A 353 -24.71 4.05 7.30
N LYS A 354 -24.17 3.25 6.38
CA LYS A 354 -23.18 2.20 6.71
C LYS A 354 -21.89 2.79 7.27
N VAL A 355 -21.41 3.90 6.71
CA VAL A 355 -20.21 4.61 7.19
C VAL A 355 -20.44 5.13 8.60
N TYR A 356 -21.55 5.80 8.87
CA TYR A 356 -21.89 6.26 10.22
C TYR A 356 -21.98 5.12 11.24
N ALA A 357 -22.61 4.00 10.87
CA ALA A 357 -22.65 2.81 11.72
C ALA A 357 -21.25 2.27 12.05
N LYS A 358 -20.33 2.27 11.08
CA LYS A 358 -18.94 1.87 11.29
C LYS A 358 -18.19 2.83 12.21
N ILE A 359 -18.37 4.14 12.05
CA ILE A 359 -17.78 5.16 12.93
C ILE A 359 -18.27 4.94 14.36
N GLN A 360 -19.58 4.79 14.57
CA GLN A 360 -20.16 4.53 15.89
C GLN A 360 -19.61 3.25 16.52
N ALA A 361 -19.51 2.16 15.75
CA ALA A 361 -18.93 0.91 16.22
C ALA A 361 -17.45 1.06 16.62
N THR A 362 -16.68 1.83 15.85
CA THR A 362 -15.26 2.12 16.14
C THR A 362 -15.11 2.93 17.42
N HIS A 363 -15.94 3.95 17.63
CA HIS A 363 -15.97 4.71 18.89
C HIS A 363 -16.28 3.81 20.08
N LYS A 364 -17.29 2.92 19.95
CA LYS A 364 -17.63 1.96 21.01
C LYS A 364 -16.48 1.00 21.32
N GLN A 365 -15.78 0.50 20.29
CA GLN A 365 -14.59 -0.34 20.47
C GLN A 365 -13.46 0.41 21.17
N ARG A 366 -13.19 1.66 20.78
CA ARG A 366 -12.18 2.51 21.42
C ARG A 366 -12.51 2.78 22.88
N GLU A 367 -13.76 3.06 23.20
CA GLU A 367 -14.21 3.24 24.59
C GLU A 367 -14.01 1.97 25.42
N LEU A 368 -14.34 0.80 24.86
CA LEU A 368 -14.08 -0.50 25.51
C LEU A 368 -12.58 -0.75 25.70
N ALA A 369 -11.74 -0.41 24.72
CA ALA A 369 -10.28 -0.53 24.81
C ALA A 369 -9.71 0.41 25.88
N ASN A 370 -10.18 1.65 25.94
CA ASN A 370 -9.80 2.62 26.98
C ASN A 370 -10.19 2.11 28.37
N LYS A 371 -11.42 1.61 28.56
CA LYS A 371 -11.84 0.98 29.83
C LYS A 371 -10.98 -0.23 30.18
N SER A 372 -10.62 -1.06 29.20
CA SER A 372 -9.71 -2.19 29.40
C SER A 372 -8.31 -1.75 29.80
N TRP A 373 -7.79 -0.69 29.18
CA TRP A 373 -6.49 -0.10 29.51
C TRP A 373 -6.48 0.54 30.90
N GLU A 374 -7.52 1.30 31.26
CA GLU A 374 -7.72 1.84 32.61
C GLU A 374 -7.77 0.71 33.65
N ASN A 375 -8.48 -0.37 33.37
CA ASN A 375 -8.50 -1.56 34.23
C ASN A 375 -7.12 -2.21 34.34
N PHE A 376 -6.35 -2.27 33.25
CA PHE A 376 -4.99 -2.80 33.26
C PHE A 376 -4.05 -1.93 34.10
N LEU A 377 -4.05 -0.61 33.88
CA LEU A 377 -3.29 0.34 34.68
C LEU A 377 -3.68 0.26 36.17
N ALA A 378 -4.98 0.24 36.47
CA ALA A 378 -5.46 0.12 37.85
C ALA A 378 -5.02 -1.19 38.51
N ARG A 379 -4.83 -2.28 37.75
CA ARG A 379 -4.27 -3.54 38.23
C ARG A 379 -2.75 -3.51 38.44
N THR A 380 -2.00 -2.64 37.78
CA THR A 380 -0.53 -2.58 37.92
C THR A 380 -0.06 -1.48 38.87
N SER A 381 -0.79 -0.36 38.98
CA SER A 381 -0.33 0.83 39.70
C SER A 381 -1.17 1.22 40.93
N ASN A 382 -2.44 0.82 41.04
CA ASN A 382 -3.32 1.25 42.14
C ASN A 382 -3.50 0.19 43.24
N ALA A 383 -2.81 0.40 44.38
CA ALA A 383 -2.83 -0.50 45.52
C ALA A 383 -4.23 -0.69 46.17
N LYS A 384 -5.12 0.32 46.14
CA LYS A 384 -6.48 0.21 46.69
C LYS A 384 -7.34 -0.72 45.84
N THR A 385 -7.24 -0.60 44.51
CA THR A 385 -7.95 -1.45 43.55
C THR A 385 -7.49 -2.91 43.65
N LEU A 386 -6.18 -3.14 43.75
CA LEU A 386 -5.60 -4.46 43.97
C LEU A 386 -6.10 -5.14 45.25
N LYS A 387 -6.16 -4.42 46.37
CA LYS A 387 -6.71 -4.94 47.64
C LYS A 387 -8.19 -5.31 47.51
N LYS A 388 -8.99 -4.53 46.77
CA LYS A 388 -10.41 -4.83 46.52
C LYS A 388 -10.56 -6.08 45.64
N ALA A 389 -9.76 -6.21 44.59
CA ALA A 389 -9.75 -7.38 43.71
C ALA A 389 -9.34 -8.66 44.48
N LYS A 390 -8.31 -8.58 45.33
CA LYS A 390 -7.90 -9.70 46.20
C LYS A 390 -9.02 -10.15 47.14
N ARG A 391 -9.75 -9.22 47.78
CA ARG A 391 -10.92 -9.55 48.62
C ARG A 391 -12.04 -10.22 47.84
N LEU A 392 -12.29 -9.80 46.59
CA LEU A 392 -13.30 -10.43 45.72
C LEU A 392 -12.88 -11.85 45.33
N GLN A 393 -11.60 -12.04 45.00
CA GLN A 393 -11.03 -13.36 44.74
C GLN A 393 -11.15 -14.29 45.96
N GLU A 394 -10.80 -13.81 47.16
CA GLU A 394 -10.95 -14.56 48.41
C GLU A 394 -12.42 -14.95 48.67
N LYS A 395 -13.38 -14.04 48.43
CA LYS A 395 -14.82 -14.35 48.51
C LYS A 395 -15.26 -15.40 47.51
N ALA A 396 -14.79 -15.33 46.27
CA ALA A 396 -15.11 -16.32 45.24
C ALA A 396 -14.52 -17.70 45.57
N ILE A 397 -13.29 -17.73 46.10
CA ILE A 397 -12.65 -18.95 46.60
C ILE A 397 -13.50 -19.52 47.74
N GLU A 398 -13.87 -18.73 48.74
CA GLU A 398 -14.69 -19.19 49.87
C GLU A 398 -16.05 -19.73 49.40
N ALA A 399 -16.73 -19.02 48.47
CA ALA A 399 -18.01 -19.46 47.92
C ALA A 399 -17.90 -20.75 47.09
N SER A 400 -16.74 -21.02 46.49
CA SER A 400 -16.47 -22.26 45.75
C SER A 400 -16.13 -23.46 46.67
N ARG A 401 -15.92 -23.23 47.97
CA ARG A 401 -15.58 -24.31 48.90
C ARG A 401 -16.77 -25.21 49.16
N HIS A 402 -16.52 -26.51 49.09
CA HIS A 402 -17.53 -27.51 49.40
C HIS A 402 -17.67 -27.67 50.93
N HIS A 403 -18.86 -27.39 51.48
CA HIS A 403 -19.08 -27.36 52.94
C HIS A 403 -19.58 -28.70 53.53
N LYS A 404 -19.94 -29.70 52.72
CA LYS A 404 -20.34 -31.03 53.23
C LYS A 404 -19.11 -31.92 53.49
N ARG A 405 -18.92 -32.32 54.74
CA ARG A 405 -17.79 -33.16 55.19
C ARG A 405 -18.23 -34.63 55.35
N PRO A 406 -17.75 -35.57 54.52
CA PRO A 406 -17.93 -37.00 54.78
C PRO A 406 -17.01 -37.46 55.92
N GLN A 407 -17.49 -38.43 56.72
CA GLN A 407 -16.91 -38.76 58.03
C GLN A 407 -15.51 -39.41 58.01
N ASN A 408 -15.02 -39.89 56.86
CA ASN A 408 -13.77 -40.65 56.74
C ASN A 408 -12.86 -40.19 55.59
N ALA A 409 -12.80 -38.89 55.27
CA ALA A 409 -11.88 -38.37 54.25
C ALA A 409 -10.84 -37.40 54.84
N ILE A 410 -9.56 -37.62 54.53
CA ILE A 410 -8.45 -36.71 54.87
C ILE A 410 -8.40 -35.62 53.80
N PHE A 411 -8.68 -34.37 54.18
CA PHE A 411 -8.57 -33.23 53.28
C PHE A 411 -7.23 -32.53 53.47
N HIS A 412 -6.53 -32.26 52.37
CA HIS A 412 -5.36 -31.40 52.37
C HIS A 412 -5.79 -29.93 52.27
N GLN A 413 -5.18 -29.06 53.07
CA GLN A 413 -5.44 -27.62 53.00
C GLN A 413 -4.85 -27.07 51.71
N THR A 414 -5.70 -26.58 50.81
CA THR A 414 -5.29 -25.97 49.53
C THR A 414 -4.84 -24.52 49.66
N ASP A 415 -5.04 -23.93 50.85
CA ASP A 415 -4.64 -22.56 51.19
C ASP A 415 -3.25 -22.53 51.84
N ILE A 416 -2.26 -22.00 51.12
CA ILE A 416 -0.96 -21.66 51.68
C ILE A 416 -1.00 -20.21 52.18
N LYS A 417 -1.10 -20.01 53.49
CA LYS A 417 -1.12 -18.67 54.10
C LYS A 417 0.20 -17.93 53.81
N GLY A 418 0.11 -16.75 53.21
CA GLY A 418 1.27 -15.88 52.92
C GLY A 418 1.90 -16.05 51.54
N LEU A 419 1.36 -16.89 50.67
CA LEU A 419 1.88 -17.07 49.31
C LEU A 419 1.50 -15.86 48.42
N ASN A 420 2.45 -14.96 48.17
CA ASN A 420 2.31 -13.80 47.29
C ASN A 420 3.11 -13.96 45.98
N THR A 421 3.05 -15.14 45.35
CA THR A 421 3.78 -15.38 44.09
C THR A 421 2.95 -14.91 42.91
N THR A 422 3.40 -13.88 42.19
CA THR A 422 2.79 -13.40 40.93
C THR A 422 3.41 -14.02 39.68
N VAL A 423 4.40 -14.91 39.85
CA VAL A 423 5.09 -15.65 38.79
C VAL A 423 5.08 -17.13 39.17
N PRO A 424 4.73 -18.06 38.27
CA PRO A 424 4.96 -19.48 38.52
C PRO A 424 6.47 -19.72 38.35
N SER A 425 7.24 -19.53 39.42
CA SER A 425 8.59 -20.07 39.52
C SER A 425 8.49 -21.48 40.11
N GLY A 426 7.96 -22.40 39.32
CA GLY A 426 7.91 -23.82 39.61
C GLY A 426 8.04 -24.57 38.30
N GLY A 427 8.87 -25.63 38.28
CA GLY A 427 9.08 -26.44 37.09
C GLY A 427 7.74 -26.85 36.47
N VAL A 428 7.64 -26.69 35.15
CA VAL A 428 6.46 -27.10 34.38
C VAL A 428 6.30 -28.60 34.54
N VAL A 429 5.37 -29.03 35.40
CA VAL A 429 4.88 -30.40 35.40
C VAL A 429 3.74 -30.43 34.40
N THR A 430 3.99 -30.98 33.22
CA THR A 430 2.94 -31.39 32.30
C THR A 430 2.17 -32.52 32.97
N VAL A 431 1.03 -32.20 33.57
CA VAL A 431 0.04 -33.22 33.89
C VAL A 431 -0.53 -33.66 32.54
N GLU A 432 -0.30 -34.93 32.18
CA GLU A 432 -1.00 -35.54 31.05
C GLU A 432 -2.50 -35.50 31.36
N SER A 433 -3.19 -34.53 30.76
CA SER A 433 -4.65 -34.59 30.75
C SER A 433 -5.07 -35.83 29.96
N THR A 434 -6.16 -36.45 30.40
CA THR A 434 -6.76 -37.63 29.78
C THR A 434 -6.73 -37.48 28.25
N PRO A 435 -6.12 -38.41 27.50
CA PRO A 435 -5.91 -38.28 26.06
C PRO A 435 -7.21 -37.88 25.35
N ALA A 436 -7.14 -36.89 24.46
CA ALA A 436 -8.31 -36.32 23.77
C ALA A 436 -9.15 -37.37 22.99
N ARG A 437 -8.60 -38.56 22.73
CA ARG A 437 -9.32 -39.71 22.17
C ARG A 437 -10.41 -40.27 23.11
N LEU A 438 -10.31 -40.01 24.42
CA LEU A 438 -11.22 -40.56 25.43
C LEU A 438 -12.32 -39.58 25.87
N VAL A 439 -12.16 -38.27 25.65
CA VAL A 439 -13.08 -37.25 26.19
C VAL A 439 -13.71 -36.37 25.10
N GLY A 440 -13.34 -36.51 23.82
CA GLY A 440 -13.84 -35.68 22.71
C GLY A 440 -13.43 -34.20 22.77
N GLY A 441 -13.03 -33.70 23.94
CA GLY A 441 -12.77 -32.28 24.19
C GLY A 441 -14.05 -31.49 24.47
N PRO A 442 -14.00 -30.34 25.17
CA PRO A 442 -15.18 -29.60 25.63
C PRO A 442 -15.99 -28.90 24.51
N LEU A 443 -15.55 -29.01 23.25
CA LEU A 443 -16.05 -28.26 22.09
C LEU A 443 -16.16 -29.13 20.84
N ALA A 444 -16.20 -30.46 20.99
CA ALA A 444 -16.22 -31.41 19.87
C ALA A 444 -17.37 -31.17 18.89
N ASP A 445 -18.52 -30.72 19.41
CA ASP A 445 -19.78 -30.57 18.67
C ASP A 445 -20.13 -29.10 18.36
N THR A 446 -19.14 -28.21 18.30
CA THR A 446 -19.36 -26.79 17.95
C THR A 446 -18.54 -26.37 16.74
N ASP A 447 -19.10 -25.53 15.88
CA ASP A 447 -18.49 -25.02 14.63
C ASP A 447 -17.20 -24.19 14.83
N ILE A 448 -16.73 -24.02 16.08
CA ILE A 448 -15.57 -23.22 16.49
C ILE A 448 -14.35 -24.13 16.79
N ALA A 449 -14.28 -25.31 16.16
CA ALA A 449 -13.09 -26.16 16.22
C ALA A 449 -11.89 -25.45 15.56
N LEU A 450 -11.05 -24.80 16.37
CA LEU A 450 -9.85 -24.09 15.94
C LEU A 450 -8.90 -25.03 15.18
N LYS A 451 -8.80 -24.84 13.85
CA LYS A 451 -7.63 -25.27 13.08
C LYS A 451 -6.39 -24.63 13.71
N LYS A 452 -5.47 -25.46 14.20
CA LYS A 452 -4.20 -25.05 14.83
C LYS A 452 -3.49 -23.98 13.98
N LEU A 453 -3.35 -22.76 14.51
CA LEU A 453 -2.37 -21.78 14.04
C LEU A 453 -1.07 -21.98 14.82
N PRO A 454 0.09 -22.13 14.16
CA PRO A 454 1.36 -22.29 14.85
C PRO A 454 1.87 -20.93 15.32
N ILE A 455 1.76 -20.66 16.61
CA ILE A 455 2.52 -19.58 17.26
C ILE A 455 3.95 -20.11 17.44
N ARG A 456 4.89 -19.62 16.63
CA ARG A 456 6.34 -19.89 16.78
C ARG A 456 7.05 -18.60 17.19
N GLY A 457 7.40 -18.50 18.47
CA GLY A 457 8.44 -17.61 18.97
C GLY A 457 9.67 -18.43 19.39
N GLY A 458 10.86 -17.97 19.05
CA GLY A 458 12.14 -18.46 19.61
C GLY A 458 12.95 -19.39 18.70
N ALA A 459 14.24 -19.07 18.55
CA ALA A 459 15.21 -19.71 17.67
C ALA A 459 15.70 -21.08 18.16
N LEU A 460 15.99 -22.00 17.21
CA LEU A 460 17.34 -22.60 16.97
C LEU A 460 17.29 -23.86 16.07
N GLN A 461 18.31 -23.92 15.20
CA GLN A 461 19.02 -25.05 14.57
C GLN A 461 18.30 -26.36 14.21
N ARG A 462 18.46 -26.76 12.93
CA ARG A 462 18.12 -28.09 12.39
C ARG A 462 19.00 -29.17 13.03
N VAL A 463 18.39 -30.11 13.73
CA VAL A 463 18.97 -31.45 13.97
C VAL A 463 18.12 -32.49 13.23
N LYS A 464 18.82 -33.38 12.51
CA LYS A 464 18.26 -34.41 11.63
C LYS A 464 17.34 -35.37 12.41
N ALA A 465 16.18 -35.68 11.83
CA ALA A 465 15.24 -36.64 12.37
C ALA A 465 15.83 -38.06 12.34
N VAL A 466 15.93 -38.68 13.52
CA VAL A 466 16.17 -40.12 13.68
C VAL A 466 14.81 -40.82 13.68
N LYS A 467 14.63 -41.77 12.76
CA LYS A 467 13.48 -42.68 12.73
C LYS A 467 13.57 -43.65 13.91
N ILE A 468 12.49 -43.82 14.67
CA ILE A 468 12.33 -44.96 15.58
C ILE A 468 11.17 -45.81 15.09
N VAL A 469 11.46 -47.10 15.09
CA VAL A 469 10.83 -48.26 14.46
C VAL A 469 9.50 -48.67 15.14
N ASP A 470 8.64 -49.29 14.33
CA ASP A 470 7.32 -49.85 14.62
C ASP A 470 7.28 -50.84 15.81
N THR A 471 6.13 -50.87 16.50
CA THR A 471 5.76 -51.84 17.53
C THR A 471 5.25 -53.16 16.91
N PRO A 472 5.56 -54.35 17.47
CA PRO A 472 5.04 -55.61 16.96
C PRO A 472 3.66 -55.96 17.54
N LYS A 473 2.82 -56.51 16.66
CA LYS A 473 1.46 -57.01 16.88
C LYS A 473 1.42 -58.13 17.93
N LYS A 474 0.46 -58.08 18.86
CA LYS A 474 0.09 -59.22 19.72
C LYS A 474 -0.89 -60.14 19.00
N SER A 475 -0.46 -61.39 18.81
CA SER A 475 -1.26 -62.55 18.44
C SER A 475 -2.14 -63.00 19.62
N ILE A 476 -3.38 -63.37 19.30
CA ILE A 476 -4.34 -64.03 20.20
C ILE A 476 -4.04 -65.54 20.21
N PRO A 477 -4.01 -66.23 21.36
CA PRO A 477 -4.10 -67.69 21.40
C PRO A 477 -5.53 -68.14 21.73
N THR A 478 -6.06 -68.96 20.82
CA THR A 478 -7.20 -69.91 20.87
C THR A 478 -8.51 -69.48 21.51
#